data_AF-T0K7G6-F1
#
_entry.id   AF-T0K7G6-F1
#
_cell.length_a   1.000
_cell.length_b   1.000
_cell.length_c   1.000
_cell.angle_alpha   90.00
_cell.angle_beta   90.00
_cell.angle_gamma   90.00
#
_symmetry.space_group_name_H-M   'P 1'
#
loop_
_entity.id
_entity.type
_entity.pdbx_description
1 polymer ?
#
loop_
_entity_poly.entity_id
_entity_poly.type
_entity_poly.pdbx_seq_one_letter_code
_entity_poly.pdbx_strand_id
1 'polypeptide(L)' 'MLPEMIDIPTLRRGYAERRWSPAELLTMLAERMDKADPATFIARAPITALFKAAAELIARAPEPNSLPLWGIPC' A
#
# COMPACT_ATOMS: atom_id res chain seq x y z
N MET A 1 8.47 9.04 2.66
CA MET A 1 9.28 8.05 3.41
C MET A 1 8.38 7.33 4.39
N LEU A 2 8.33 6.00 4.30
CA LEU A 2 7.53 5.18 5.19
C LEU A 2 8.24 5.02 6.56
N PRO A 3 7.48 4.90 7.67
CA PRO A 3 8.07 4.58 8.97
C PRO A 3 8.67 3.16 8.94
N GLU A 4 9.60 2.89 9.85
CA GLU A 4 10.29 1.60 9.94
C GLU A 4 9.30 0.47 10.22
N MET A 5 8.47 0.63 11.25
CA MET A 5 7.32 -0.23 11.52
C MET A 5 6.05 0.41 10.98
N ILE A 6 5.28 -0.36 10.23
CA ILE A 6 3.97 0.03 9.71
C ILE A 6 2.95 -0.91 10.33
N ASP A 7 1.96 -0.35 11.01
CA ASP A 7 0.77 -1.07 11.46
C ASP A 7 -0.49 -0.54 10.76
N ILE A 8 -1.58 -1.32 10.85
CA ILE A 8 -2.86 -0.96 10.23
C ILE A 8 -3.38 0.40 10.75
N PRO A 9 -3.36 0.71 12.07
CA PRO A 9 -3.77 2.03 12.56
C PRO A 9 -2.99 3.19 11.93
N THR A 10 -1.67 3.05 11.76
CA THR A 10 -0.82 4.08 11.15
C THR A 10 -1.17 4.29 9.68
N LEU A 11 -1.41 3.21 8.93
CA LEU A 11 -1.86 3.31 7.54
C LEU A 11 -3.22 4.00 7.42
N ARG A 12 -4.19 3.56 8.23
CA ARG A 12 -5.54 4.16 8.24
C ARG A 12 -5.51 5.65 8.56
N ARG A 13 -4.71 6.05 9.55
CA ARG A 13 -4.51 7.46 9.90
C ARG A 13 -3.86 8.22 8.75
N GLY A 14 -2.82 7.68 8.13
CA GLY A 14 -2.17 8.32 6.99
C GLY A 14 -3.12 8.53 5.80
N TYR A 15 -4.01 7.58 5.53
CA TYR A 15 -5.06 7.75 4.53
C TYR A 15 -6.10 8.81 4.92
N ALA A 16 -6.54 8.84 6.17
CA ALA A 16 -7.47 9.86 6.67
C ALA A 16 -6.87 11.27 6.61
N GLU A 17 -5.57 11.39 6.91
CA GLU A 17 -4.79 12.63 6.82
C GLU A 17 -4.38 12.98 5.37
N ARG A 18 -4.74 12.15 4.37
CA ARG A 18 -4.30 12.26 2.97
C ARG A 18 -2.78 12.40 2.83
N ARG A 19 -2.04 11.76 3.73
CA ARG A 19 -0.57 11.76 3.74
C ARG A 19 -0.01 11.03 2.53
N TRP A 20 -0.70 9.98 2.09
CA TRP A 20 -0.40 9.18 0.92
C TRP A 20 -1.69 8.61 0.34
N SER A 21 -1.69 8.33 -0.96
CA SER A 21 -2.65 7.47 -1.66
C SER A 21 -2.20 6.00 -1.64
N PRO A 22 -3.09 5.03 -1.91
CA PRO A 22 -2.68 3.63 -2.05
C PRO A 22 -1.59 3.41 -3.11
N ALA A 23 -1.62 4.18 -4.21
CA ALA A 23 -0.58 4.11 -5.23
C ALA A 23 0.78 4.60 -4.72
N GLU A 24 0.83 5.72 -4.00
CA GLU A 24 2.06 6.23 -3.40
C GLU A 24 2.62 5.28 -2.33
N LEU A 25 1.74 4.64 -1.54
CA LEU A 25 2.15 3.59 -0.59
C LEU A 25 2.83 2.43 -1.32
N LEU A 26 2.23 1.94 -2.41
CA LEU A 26 2.80 0.84 -3.20
C LEU A 26 4.19 1.18 -3.76
N THR A 27 4.39 2.39 -4.29
CA THR A 27 5.70 2.85 -4.76
C THR A 27 6.74 2.82 -3.64
N MET A 28 6.42 3.40 -2.47
CA MET A 28 7.35 3.43 -1.35
C MET A 28 7.65 2.02 -0.79
N LEU A 29 6.68 1.11 -0.83
CA LEU A 29 6.88 -0.29 -0.43
C LEU A 29 7.75 -1.04 -1.44
N ALA A 30 7.53 -0.85 -2.74
CA ALA A 30 8.36 -1.46 -3.78
C ALA A 30 9.82 -1.03 -3.65
N GLU A 31 10.08 0.27 -3.47
CA GLU A 31 11.43 0.80 -3.23
C GLU A 31 12.09 0.21 -1.97
N ARG A 32 11.31 -0.03 -0.92
CA ARG A 32 11.81 -0.67 0.31
C ARG A 32 12.10 -2.15 0.09
N MET A 33 11.22 -2.86 -0.62
CA MET A 33 11.38 -4.29 -0.93
C MET A 33 12.56 -4.54 -1.86
N ASP A 34 12.84 -3.64 -2.82
CA ASP A 34 13.99 -3.76 -3.72
C ASP A 34 15.33 -3.57 -3.00
N LYS A 35 15.33 -2.96 -1.81
CA LYS A 35 16.51 -2.82 -0.93
C LYS A 35 16.62 -3.93 0.11
N ALA A 36 15.60 -4.78 0.26
CA ALA A 36 15.59 -5.87 1.22
C ALA A 36 16.34 -7.09 0.67
N ASP A 37 16.59 -8.09 1.52
CA ASP A 37 17.12 -9.37 1.08
C ASP A 37 16.13 -10.03 0.09
N PRO A 38 16.55 -10.37 -1.15
CA PRO A 38 15.68 -11.01 -2.13
C PRO A 38 15.03 -12.30 -1.63
N ALA A 39 15.68 -13.06 -0.74
CA ALA A 39 15.16 -14.30 -0.17
C ALA A 39 13.99 -14.08 0.81
N THR A 40 13.72 -12.83 1.20
CA THR A 40 12.52 -12.48 2.00
C THR A 40 11.23 -12.85 1.28
N PHE A 41 11.22 -12.81 -0.06
CA PHE A 41 10.04 -13.10 -0.87
C PHE A 41 10.34 -14.23 -1.85
N ILE A 42 9.60 -15.34 -1.73
CA ILE A 42 9.65 -16.43 -2.72
C ILE A 42 9.13 -15.95 -4.08
N ALA A 43 8.03 -15.19 -4.06
CA ALA A 43 7.43 -14.59 -5.24
C ALA A 43 6.85 -13.23 -4.88
N ARG A 44 6.88 -12.29 -5.83
CA ARG A 44 6.27 -10.97 -5.71
C ARG A 44 5.19 -10.80 -6.77
N ALA A 45 4.05 -10.25 -6.38
CA ALA A 45 3.05 -9.82 -7.35
C ALA A 45 3.68 -8.76 -8.28
N PRO A 46 3.39 -8.78 -9.59
CA PRO A 46 3.84 -7.72 -10.49
C PRO A 46 3.32 -6.37 -10.01
N ILE A 47 4.20 -5.36 -9.95
CA ILE A 47 3.83 -4.03 -9.44
C ILE A 47 2.67 -3.40 -10.24
N THR A 48 2.59 -3.70 -11.54
CA THR A 48 1.50 -3.28 -12.43
C THR A 48 0.15 -3.85 -12.01
N ALA A 49 0.11 -5.09 -11.53
CA ALA A 49 -1.12 -5.71 -11.01
C ALA A 49 -1.57 -5.03 -9.70
N LEU A 50 -0.62 -4.66 -8.85
CA LEU A 50 -0.91 -3.94 -7.59
C LEU A 50 -1.47 -2.53 -7.87
N PHE A 51 -0.90 -1.79 -8.84
CA PHE A 51 -1.44 -0.50 -9.26
C PHE A 51 -2.85 -0.63 -9.86
N LYS A 52 -3.10 -1.66 -10.66
CA LYS A 52 -4.43 -1.94 -11.18
C LYS A 52 -5.45 -2.18 -10.06
N ALA A 53 -5.11 -3.01 -9.08
CA ALA A 53 -5.96 -3.27 -7.92
C ALA A 53 -6.20 -2.00 -7.08
N ALA A 54 -5.20 -1.15 -6.92
CA ALA A 54 -5.36 0.14 -6.25
C ALA A 54 -6.32 1.07 -7.01
N ALA A 55 -6.24 1.14 -8.34
CA ALA A 55 -7.16 1.93 -9.15
C ALA A 55 -8.60 1.40 -9.05
N GLU A 56 -8.79 0.08 -9.12
CA GLU A 56 -10.09 -0.57 -8.94
C GLU A 56 -10.68 -0.32 -7.54
N LEU A 57 -9.83 -0.31 -6.50
CA LEU A 57 -10.25 0.04 -5.14
C LEU A 57 -10.80 1.47 -5.07
N ILE A 58 -10.07 2.46 -5.61
CA ILE A 58 -10.51 3.86 -5.60
C ILE A 58 -11.80 4.04 -6.38
N ALA A 59 -11.93 3.38 -7.54
CA ALA A 59 -13.15 3.44 -8.35
C ALA A 59 -14.38 2.86 -7.61
N ARG A 60 -14.20 1.75 -6.89
CA ARG A 60 -15.28 1.09 -6.14
C ARG A 60 -15.62 1.77 -4.82
N ALA A 61 -14.60 2.28 -4.12
CA ALA A 61 -14.69 2.80 -2.76
C ALA A 61 -13.78 4.04 -2.64
N PRO A 62 -14.23 5.21 -3.13
CA PRO A 62 -13.38 6.41 -3.23
C PRO A 62 -13.02 7.00 -1.87
N GLU A 63 -13.88 6.81 -0.86
CA GLU A 63 -13.65 7.33 0.48
C GLU A 63 -12.58 6.50 1.23
N PRO A 64 -11.50 7.13 1.72
CA PRO A 64 -10.49 6.45 2.52
C PRO A 64 -11.12 5.75 3.73
N ASN A 65 -10.60 4.56 4.07
CA ASN A 65 -11.07 3.75 5.20
C ASN A 65 -12.55 3.33 5.17
N SER A 66 -13.24 3.48 4.02
CA SER A 66 -14.64 3.06 3.86
C SER A 66 -14.85 1.55 3.93
N LEU A 67 -13.78 0.76 3.74
CA LEU A 67 -13.75 -0.68 3.93
C LEU A 67 -12.81 -1.03 5.10
N PRO A 68 -13.02 -2.17 5.81
CA PRO A 68 -12.20 -2.54 6.97
C PRO A 68 -10.69 -2.58 6.70
N LEU A 69 -10.29 -3.03 5.52
CA LEU A 69 -8.90 -3.14 5.05
C LEU A 69 -8.65 -2.30 3.79
N TRP A 70 -9.33 -1.17 3.68
CA TRP A 70 -9.16 -0.27 2.54
C TRP A 70 -7.70 0.13 2.36
N GLY A 71 -7.12 -0.18 1.19
CA GLY A 71 -5.77 0.20 0.82
C GLY A 71 -4.66 -0.48 1.63
N ILE A 72 -4.95 -1.56 2.36
CA ILE A 72 -3.93 -2.31 3.11
C ILE A 72 -3.25 -3.34 2.18
N PRO A 73 -1.93 -3.27 1.95
CA PRO A 73 -1.21 -4.25 1.14
C PRO A 73 -1.03 -5.59 1.89
N CYS A 74 -1.03 -6.69 1.16
CA CYS A 74 -0.82 -8.06 1.65
C CYS A 74 0.00 -8.88 0.67
#